data_AF-A0A0D2WHR6-F1
#
_entry.id   AF-A0A0D2WHR6-F1
#
_cell.length_a   1.000
_cell.length_b   1.000
_cell.length_c   1.000
_cell.angle_alpha   90.00
_cell.angle_beta   90.00
_cell.angle_gamma   90.00
#
_symmetry.space_group_name_H-M   'P 1'
#
loop_
_entity.id
_entity.type
_entity.pdbx_description
1 polymer ?
#
loop_
_entity_poly.entity_id
_entity_poly.type
_entity_poly.pdbx_seq_one_letter_code
_entity_poly.pdbx_strand_id
1 'polypeptide(L)'
;MYCKRTRYKSCIHCFALIRNALAANFVNLGVMTLYHDDSVETALVSFLQLMSSIPTTDLVSIPKLTKNFFSALDYFLQDLTSYLFVMPVTLYISVLGCVEEGLKHIDRDVRDLCCRIVENITGYVHRHMSREKPSTDRSQIEQLLAQAPQALPHVLELILNMIFYDTDRGCHMLWRPLLGLILLFEKEYVQIRDLLIESSPPARVHIARAAFEKLMADIEPDLTLRTKDRFNANLQHMRAALRQGVSVRDATAFGTTIVSSPLEGLGMFDGGTMQAQQHVHLLHNAEYGTNAQASPRFYQGAGATTMS
;
A
#
# COMPACT_ATOMS: atom_id res chain seq x y z
N MET A 1 6.36 22.81 -22.93
CA MET A 1 6.84 21.39 -22.87
C MET A 1 8.24 21.20 -22.29
N TYR A 2 9.21 22.11 -22.49
CA TYR A 2 10.60 21.94 -22.02
C TYR A 2 10.75 21.88 -20.48
N CYS A 3 9.95 22.67 -19.74
CA CYS A 3 10.00 22.77 -18.28
C CYS A 3 9.63 21.47 -17.54
N LYS A 4 8.59 20.74 -18.00
CA LYS A 4 8.20 19.45 -17.40
C LYS A 4 9.30 18.40 -17.50
N ARG A 5 10.00 18.33 -18.64
CA ARG A 5 11.03 17.32 -18.91
C ARG A 5 12.26 17.50 -18.00
N THR A 6 12.68 18.73 -17.74
CA THR A 6 13.80 19.01 -16.82
C THR A 6 13.40 18.75 -15.37
N ARG A 7 12.19 19.15 -14.97
CA ARG A 7 11.66 18.90 -13.61
C ARG A 7 11.61 17.42 -13.26
N TYR A 8 11.06 16.58 -14.14
CA TYR A 8 10.98 15.13 -13.87
C TYR A 8 12.33 14.44 -13.89
N LYS A 9 13.29 14.93 -14.69
CA LYS A 9 14.68 14.47 -14.59
C LYS A 9 15.23 14.72 -13.19
N SER A 10 15.06 15.92 -12.62
CA SER A 10 15.52 16.19 -11.25
C SER A 10 14.86 15.26 -10.23
N CYS A 11 13.54 15.06 -10.32
CA CYS A 11 12.81 14.15 -9.42
C CYS A 11 13.33 12.71 -9.52
N ILE A 12 13.62 12.21 -10.73
CA ILE A 12 14.23 10.89 -10.94
C ILE A 12 15.54 10.76 -10.18
N HIS A 13 16.41 11.78 -10.24
CA HIS A 13 17.70 11.75 -9.54
C HIS A 13 17.51 11.82 -8.02
N CYS A 14 16.57 12.63 -7.52
CA CYS A 14 16.23 12.68 -6.09
C CYS A 14 15.74 11.31 -5.59
N PHE A 15 14.80 10.69 -6.29
CA PHE A 15 14.31 9.35 -5.93
C PHE A 15 15.41 8.29 -6.00
N ALA A 16 16.27 8.34 -7.02
CA ALA A 16 17.41 7.43 -7.13
C ALA A 16 18.42 7.60 -6.00
N LEU A 17 18.69 8.85 -5.58
CA LEU A 17 19.59 9.16 -4.47
C LEU A 17 19.05 8.59 -3.16
N ILE A 18 17.78 8.86 -2.86
CA ILE A 18 17.08 8.33 -1.68
C ILE A 18 17.13 6.80 -1.67
N ARG A 19 16.72 6.18 -2.79
CA ARG A 19 16.77 4.73 -2.95
C ARG A 19 18.15 4.17 -2.65
N ASN A 20 19.20 4.75 -3.22
CA ASN A 20 20.57 4.25 -3.04
C ASN A 20 21.08 4.45 -1.61
N ALA A 21 20.72 5.57 -0.95
CA ALA A 21 21.10 5.84 0.43
C ALA A 21 20.49 4.81 1.39
N LEU A 22 19.22 4.47 1.21
CA LEU A 22 18.52 3.48 2.04
C LEU A 22 18.94 2.05 1.71
N ALA A 23 19.00 1.68 0.43
CA ALA A 23 19.28 0.31 -0.01
C ALA A 23 20.66 -0.21 0.42
N ALA A 24 21.65 0.66 0.47
CA ALA A 24 23.02 0.28 0.81
C ALA A 24 23.27 0.24 2.34
N ASN A 25 22.23 0.43 3.16
CA ASN A 25 22.34 0.55 4.62
C ASN A 25 23.37 1.59 5.08
N PHE A 26 23.58 2.65 4.28
CA PHE A 26 24.45 3.77 4.67
C PHE A 26 23.82 4.59 5.79
N VAL A 27 22.51 4.45 5.99
CA VAL A 27 21.74 5.15 7.01
C VAL A 27 21.47 4.17 8.16
N ASN A 28 22.16 4.36 9.29
CA ASN A 28 21.86 3.60 10.51
C ASN A 28 20.78 4.32 11.31
N LEU A 29 19.53 3.90 11.14
CA LEU A 29 18.37 4.51 11.80
C LEU A 29 18.50 4.52 13.33
N GLY A 30 19.07 3.47 13.93
CA GLY A 30 19.26 3.39 15.38
C GLY A 30 20.25 4.43 15.91
N VAL A 31 21.32 4.70 15.18
CA VAL A 31 22.27 5.77 15.52
C VAL A 31 21.62 7.14 15.40
N MET A 32 20.84 7.36 14.35
CA MET A 32 20.15 8.64 14.16
C MET A 32 19.15 8.91 15.28
N THR A 33 18.38 7.90 15.70
CA THR A 33 17.49 8.02 16.86
C THR A 33 18.26 8.36 18.14
N LEU A 34 19.44 7.78 18.36
CA LEU A 34 20.28 8.06 19.55
C LEU A 34 20.75 9.52 19.60
N TYR A 35 21.04 10.11 18.44
CA TYR A 35 21.46 11.51 18.33
C TYR A 35 20.31 12.49 18.10
N HIS A 36 19.06 12.01 18.11
CA HIS A 36 17.88 12.81 17.80
C HIS A 36 17.97 13.50 16.42
N ASP A 37 18.54 12.79 15.43
CA ASP A 37 18.67 13.24 14.06
C ASP A 37 17.42 12.88 13.24
N ASP A 38 16.71 13.90 12.78
CA ASP A 38 15.46 13.82 12.03
C ASP A 38 15.66 13.84 10.50
N SER A 39 16.90 13.69 10.01
CA SER A 39 17.21 13.82 8.57
C SER A 39 16.48 12.79 7.71
N VAL A 40 16.21 11.58 8.23
CA VAL A 40 15.46 10.55 7.46
C VAL A 40 13.98 10.90 7.38
N GLU A 41 13.41 11.41 8.47
CA GLU A 41 12.03 11.90 8.51
C GLU A 41 11.86 13.05 7.53
N THR A 42 12.80 14.01 7.58
CA THR A 42 12.88 15.14 6.65
C THR A 42 13.02 14.69 5.20
N ALA A 43 13.82 13.66 4.93
CA ALA A 43 13.95 13.07 3.59
C ALA A 43 12.65 12.42 3.11
N LEU A 44 11.92 11.71 3.99
CA LEU A 44 10.62 11.13 3.68
C LEU A 44 9.57 12.22 3.38
N VAL A 45 9.51 13.27 4.21
CA VAL A 45 8.61 14.41 3.95
C VAL A 45 8.93 15.06 2.61
N SER A 46 10.22 15.30 2.32
CA SER A 46 10.67 15.87 1.04
C SER A 46 10.32 14.95 -0.14
N PHE A 47 10.47 13.64 0.01
CA PHE A 47 10.07 12.65 -0.99
C PHE A 47 8.56 12.71 -1.30
N LEU A 48 7.73 12.79 -0.26
CA LEU A 48 6.28 12.85 -0.39
C LEU A 48 5.79 14.18 -0.97
N GLN A 49 6.48 15.28 -0.67
CA GLN A 49 6.26 16.57 -1.33
C GLN A 49 6.60 16.50 -2.82
N LEU A 50 7.72 15.87 -3.19
CA LEU A 50 8.09 15.65 -4.60
C LEU A 50 7.04 14.81 -5.32
N MET A 51 6.57 13.72 -4.70
CA MET A 51 5.47 12.89 -5.21
C MET A 51 4.22 13.73 -5.47
N SER A 52 3.77 14.51 -4.48
CA SER A 52 2.56 15.35 -4.57
C SER A 52 2.68 16.43 -5.65
N SER A 53 3.90 16.77 -6.05
CA SER A 53 4.20 17.76 -7.08
C SER A 53 4.07 17.21 -8.51
N ILE A 54 3.94 15.89 -8.67
CA ILE A 54 3.86 15.17 -9.95
C ILE A 54 2.45 14.58 -10.09
N PRO A 55 1.72 14.85 -11.18
CA PRO A 55 0.44 14.18 -11.42
C PRO A 55 0.62 12.66 -11.47
N THR A 56 -0.26 11.89 -10.84
CA THR A 56 -0.19 10.42 -10.80
C THR A 56 -0.07 9.80 -12.19
N THR A 57 -0.76 10.36 -13.19
CA THR A 57 -0.67 9.94 -14.60
C THR A 57 0.76 10.01 -15.15
N ASP A 58 1.49 11.07 -14.82
CA ASP A 58 2.88 11.27 -15.26
C ASP A 58 3.83 10.37 -14.44
N LEU A 59 3.55 10.21 -13.14
CA LEU A 59 4.33 9.39 -12.21
C LEU A 59 4.38 7.93 -12.65
N VAL A 60 3.25 7.39 -13.13
CA VAL A 60 3.14 5.98 -13.54
C VAL A 60 3.46 5.74 -15.02
N SER A 61 3.27 6.73 -15.90
CA SER A 61 3.50 6.56 -17.35
C SER A 61 4.96 6.69 -17.77
N ILE A 62 5.82 7.38 -17.00
CA ILE A 62 7.22 7.63 -17.36
C ILE A 62 8.11 6.54 -16.71
N PRO A 63 8.60 5.52 -17.45
CA PRO A 63 9.14 4.30 -16.82
C PRO A 63 10.30 4.54 -15.85
N LYS A 64 11.22 5.47 -16.17
CA LYS A 64 12.34 5.81 -15.29
C LYS A 64 11.88 6.50 -14.00
N LEU A 65 10.84 7.32 -14.09
CA LEU A 65 10.24 7.99 -12.93
C LEU A 65 9.51 6.97 -12.07
N THR A 66 8.63 6.16 -12.68
CA THR A 66 7.88 5.07 -12.04
C THR A 66 8.81 4.16 -11.23
N LYS A 67 9.85 3.61 -11.87
CA LYS A 67 10.76 2.66 -11.20
C LYS A 67 11.51 3.29 -10.02
N ASN A 68 12.02 4.51 -10.17
CA ASN A 68 12.76 5.16 -9.08
C ASN A 68 11.84 5.57 -7.94
N PHE A 69 10.63 6.05 -8.24
CA PHE A 69 9.62 6.40 -7.24
C PHE A 69 9.23 5.18 -6.39
N PHE A 70 8.71 4.11 -7.02
CA PHE A 70 8.27 2.94 -6.27
C PHE A 70 9.42 2.22 -5.57
N SER A 71 10.62 2.22 -6.15
CA SER A 71 11.79 1.66 -5.48
C SER A 71 12.19 2.45 -4.25
N ALA A 72 12.17 3.78 -4.29
CA ALA A 72 12.44 4.60 -3.10
C ALA A 72 11.35 4.43 -2.03
N LEU A 73 10.08 4.38 -2.43
CA LEU A 73 8.95 4.16 -1.52
C LEU A 73 9.02 2.79 -0.82
N ASP A 74 9.38 1.73 -1.55
CA ASP A 74 9.59 0.38 -1.01
C ASP A 74 10.65 0.39 0.11
N TYR A 75 11.81 1.01 -0.14
CA TYR A 75 12.87 1.11 0.87
C TYR A 75 12.47 1.96 2.08
N PHE A 76 11.74 3.06 1.89
CA PHE A 76 11.22 3.83 3.02
C PHE A 76 10.30 2.99 3.88
N LEU A 77 9.32 2.32 3.26
CA LEU A 77 8.30 1.59 3.99
C LEU A 77 8.78 0.25 4.56
N GLN A 78 10.01 -0.17 4.25
CA GLN A 78 10.62 -1.34 4.90
C GLN A 78 10.94 -1.06 6.37
N ASP A 79 11.49 0.11 6.70
CA ASP A 79 11.95 0.44 8.05
C ASP A 79 11.16 1.61 8.70
N LEU A 80 10.47 2.42 7.90
CA LEU A 80 9.76 3.63 8.33
C LEU A 80 8.24 3.52 8.10
N THR A 81 7.69 2.31 8.09
CA THR A 81 6.23 2.12 7.90
C THR A 81 5.41 2.88 8.94
N SER A 82 5.93 3.10 10.14
CA SER A 82 5.27 3.86 11.21
C SER A 82 4.86 5.26 10.77
N TYR A 83 5.70 5.95 9.99
CA TYR A 83 5.43 7.32 9.50
C TYR A 83 4.19 7.39 8.61
N LEU A 84 3.88 6.30 7.90
CA LEU A 84 2.67 6.19 7.10
C LEU A 84 1.40 6.36 7.95
N PHE A 85 1.45 6.01 9.23
CA PHE A 85 0.32 6.09 10.16
C PHE A 85 0.25 7.39 10.96
N VAL A 86 1.24 8.27 10.82
CA VAL A 86 1.30 9.58 11.51
C VAL A 86 1.12 10.75 10.53
N MET A 87 1.25 10.51 9.23
CA MET A 87 1.08 11.54 8.21
C MET A 87 -0.39 11.95 8.01
N PRO A 88 -0.66 13.11 7.39
CA PRO A 88 -2.01 13.52 7.03
C PRO A 88 -2.74 12.48 6.17
N VAL A 89 -4.02 12.25 6.45
CA VAL A 89 -4.85 11.23 5.75
C VAL A 89 -4.89 11.43 4.23
N THR A 90 -4.85 12.67 3.75
CA THR A 90 -4.81 12.97 2.32
C THR A 90 -3.55 12.46 1.64
N LEU A 91 -2.41 12.49 2.34
CA LEU A 91 -1.15 11.99 1.83
C LEU A 91 -1.10 10.46 1.85
N TYR A 92 -1.63 9.86 2.91
CA TYR A 92 -1.82 8.41 2.99
C TYR A 92 -2.65 7.88 1.81
N ILE A 93 -3.80 8.50 1.54
CA ILE A 93 -4.66 8.15 0.40
C ILE A 93 -3.90 8.36 -0.92
N SER A 94 -3.12 9.43 -1.06
CA SER A 94 -2.34 9.69 -2.27
C SER A 94 -1.26 8.63 -2.52
N VAL A 95 -0.58 8.18 -1.47
CA VAL A 95 0.40 7.08 -1.54
C VAL A 95 -0.29 5.78 -1.97
N LEU A 96 -1.41 5.43 -1.33
CA LEU A 96 -2.17 4.22 -1.70
C LEU A 96 -2.73 4.29 -3.13
N GLY A 97 -3.24 5.44 -3.57
CA GLY A 97 -3.69 5.63 -4.94
C GLY A 97 -2.57 5.46 -5.97
N CYS A 98 -1.34 5.90 -5.65
CA CYS A 98 -0.18 5.60 -6.48
C CYS A 98 0.10 4.09 -6.51
N VAL A 99 0.06 3.42 -5.36
CA VAL A 99 0.26 1.97 -5.24
C VAL A 99 -0.77 1.18 -6.04
N GLU A 100 -2.05 1.57 -6.04
CA GLU A 100 -3.09 0.95 -6.85
C GLU A 100 -2.80 1.03 -8.35
N GLU A 101 -2.38 2.21 -8.84
CA GLU A 101 -1.96 2.38 -10.23
C GLU A 101 -0.68 1.58 -10.54
N GLY A 102 0.23 1.48 -9.56
CA GLY A 102 1.43 0.66 -9.66
C GLY A 102 1.14 -0.85 -9.72
N LEU A 103 0.13 -1.35 -9.01
CA LEU A 103 -0.32 -2.75 -9.07
C LEU A 103 -0.91 -3.09 -10.46
N LYS A 104 -1.58 -2.13 -11.09
CA LYS A 104 -2.14 -2.27 -12.46
C LYS A 104 -1.09 -2.11 -13.56
N HIS A 105 0.11 -1.64 -13.23
CA HIS A 105 1.14 -1.28 -14.19
C HIS A 105 1.61 -2.49 -15.04
N ILE A 106 2.01 -2.26 -16.29
CA ILE A 106 2.42 -3.33 -17.24
C ILE A 106 3.78 -3.95 -16.89
N ASP A 107 4.68 -3.16 -16.33
CA ASP A 107 5.99 -3.62 -15.87
C ASP A 107 5.87 -4.45 -14.58
N ARG A 108 6.34 -5.70 -14.65
CA ARG A 108 6.31 -6.65 -13.53
C ARG A 108 7.09 -6.13 -12.32
N ASP A 109 8.24 -5.50 -12.52
CA ASP A 109 9.08 -5.04 -11.41
C ASP A 109 8.34 -4.00 -10.55
N VAL A 110 7.57 -3.13 -11.21
CA VAL A 110 6.75 -2.10 -10.55
C VAL A 110 5.63 -2.75 -9.74
N ARG A 111 4.97 -3.78 -10.29
CA ARG A 111 3.95 -4.53 -9.54
C ARG A 111 4.54 -5.25 -8.33
N ASP A 112 5.69 -5.89 -8.49
CA ASP A 112 6.38 -6.60 -7.41
C ASP A 112 6.81 -5.62 -6.29
N LEU A 113 7.27 -4.42 -6.65
CA LEU A 113 7.52 -3.32 -5.71
C LEU A 113 6.26 -2.93 -4.92
N CYS A 114 5.13 -2.74 -5.61
CA CYS A 114 3.86 -2.40 -4.96
C CYS A 114 3.36 -3.51 -4.04
N CYS A 115 3.56 -4.78 -4.41
CA CYS A 115 3.23 -5.92 -3.54
C CYS A 115 4.01 -5.88 -2.23
N ARG A 116 5.32 -5.56 -2.28
CA ARG A 116 6.15 -5.40 -1.07
C ARG A 116 5.73 -4.22 -0.21
N ILE A 117 5.42 -3.09 -0.84
CA ILE A 117 4.89 -1.91 -0.13
C ILE A 117 3.64 -2.28 0.66
N VAL A 118 2.64 -2.90 0.03
CA VAL A 118 1.39 -3.27 0.71
C VAL A 118 1.62 -4.38 1.76
N GLU A 119 2.53 -5.33 1.52
CA GLU A 119 2.92 -6.31 2.53
C GLU A 119 3.57 -5.64 3.77
N ASN A 120 4.43 -4.65 3.59
CA ASN A 120 5.03 -3.91 4.70
C ASN A 120 3.95 -3.17 5.51
N ILE A 121 3.01 -2.53 4.83
CA ILE A 121 1.88 -1.83 5.47
C ILE A 121 1.03 -2.81 6.29
N THR A 122 0.56 -3.89 5.67
CA THR A 122 -0.31 -4.87 6.34
C THR A 122 0.41 -5.62 7.44
N GLY A 123 1.69 -5.97 7.24
CA GLY A 123 2.54 -6.57 8.26
C GLY A 123 2.75 -5.67 9.48
N TYR A 124 2.92 -4.36 9.26
CA TYR A 124 2.99 -3.38 10.34
C TYR A 124 1.67 -3.29 11.10
N VAL A 125 0.53 -3.14 10.40
CA VAL A 125 -0.79 -3.10 11.04
C VAL A 125 -1.04 -4.36 11.86
N HIS A 126 -0.86 -5.55 11.26
CA HIS A 126 -1.09 -6.82 11.95
C HIS A 126 -0.22 -6.95 13.20
N ARG A 127 1.09 -6.64 13.11
CA ARG A 127 2.02 -6.73 14.25
C ARG A 127 1.58 -5.88 15.44
N HIS A 128 1.04 -4.68 15.19
CA HIS A 128 0.67 -3.74 16.24
C HIS A 128 -0.78 -3.93 16.73
N MET A 129 -1.67 -4.43 15.88
CA MET A 129 -3.06 -4.74 16.24
C MET A 129 -3.18 -6.06 17.02
N SER A 130 -2.31 -7.05 16.77
CA SER A 130 -2.30 -8.31 17.53
C SER A 130 -1.74 -8.20 18.95
N ARG A 131 -1.20 -7.04 19.36
CA ARG A 131 -0.67 -6.82 20.71
C ARG A 131 -1.79 -6.58 21.71
N GLU A 132 -1.75 -7.32 22.82
CA GLU A 132 -2.71 -7.17 23.92
C GLU A 132 -2.63 -5.80 24.61
N LYS A 133 -1.41 -5.25 24.73
CA LYS A 133 -1.18 -3.97 25.39
C LYS A 133 -1.42 -2.81 24.41
N PRO A 134 -2.17 -1.77 24.81
CA PRO A 134 -2.30 -0.57 24.01
C PRO A 134 -0.92 0.09 23.84
N SER A 135 -0.62 0.53 22.62
CA SER A 135 0.59 1.28 22.27
C SER A 135 0.24 2.51 21.45
N THR A 136 1.12 3.51 21.46
CA THR A 136 0.95 4.72 20.64
C THR A 136 0.74 4.37 19.16
N ASP A 137 1.56 3.46 18.61
CA ASP A 137 1.40 3.00 17.22
C ASP A 137 0.02 2.42 16.93
N ARG A 138 -0.53 1.63 17.87
CA ARG A 138 -1.87 1.04 17.70
C ARG A 138 -2.94 2.13 17.64
N SER A 139 -2.87 3.13 18.52
CA SER A 139 -3.80 4.26 18.49
C SER A 139 -3.69 5.09 17.20
N GLN A 140 -2.48 5.27 16.66
CA GLN A 140 -2.25 5.98 15.40
C GLN A 140 -2.79 5.20 14.20
N ILE A 141 -2.58 3.88 14.18
CA ILE A 141 -3.18 2.99 13.17
C ILE A 141 -4.70 3.08 13.23
N GLU A 142 -5.30 2.89 14.41
CA GLU A 142 -6.76 2.94 14.60
C GLU A 142 -7.32 4.30 14.15
N GLN A 143 -6.66 5.40 14.51
CA GLN A 143 -7.08 6.75 14.13
C GLN A 143 -7.00 6.99 12.61
N LEU A 144 -5.93 6.55 11.94
CA LEU A 144 -5.79 6.76 10.50
C LEU A 144 -6.75 5.86 9.69
N LEU A 145 -6.88 4.59 10.09
CA LEU A 145 -7.83 3.67 9.46
C LEU A 145 -9.28 4.14 9.64
N ALA A 146 -9.62 4.76 10.78
CA ALA A 146 -10.94 5.36 10.98
C ALA A 146 -11.20 6.58 10.07
N GLN A 147 -10.16 7.33 9.70
CA GLN A 147 -10.27 8.47 8.77
C GLN A 147 -10.34 8.06 7.29
N ALA A 148 -9.76 6.91 6.93
CA ALA A 148 -9.76 6.38 5.58
C ALA A 148 -10.10 4.88 5.53
N PRO A 149 -11.31 4.48 5.99
CA PRO A 149 -11.66 3.09 6.24
C PRO A 149 -11.66 2.22 4.97
N GLN A 150 -11.85 2.82 3.80
CA GLN A 150 -11.92 2.11 2.52
C GLN A 150 -10.57 2.00 1.80
N ALA A 151 -9.52 2.67 2.26
CA ALA A 151 -8.29 2.78 1.49
C ALA A 151 -7.55 1.45 1.28
N LEU A 152 -7.44 0.61 2.32
CA LEU A 152 -6.87 -0.74 2.20
C LEU A 152 -7.86 -1.79 1.67
N PRO A 153 -9.16 -1.76 2.04
CA PRO A 153 -10.17 -2.61 1.39
C PRO A 153 -10.25 -2.44 -0.14
N HIS A 154 -10.07 -1.23 -0.68
CA HIS A 154 -9.99 -1.03 -2.13
C HIS A 154 -8.80 -1.78 -2.75
N VAL A 155 -7.65 -1.77 -2.08
CA VAL A 155 -6.46 -2.52 -2.54
C VAL A 155 -6.72 -4.03 -2.49
N LEU A 156 -7.42 -4.53 -1.47
CA LEU A 156 -7.86 -5.93 -1.39
C LEU A 156 -8.74 -6.29 -2.57
N GLU A 157 -9.75 -5.47 -2.83
CA GLU A 157 -10.68 -5.66 -3.93
C GLU A 157 -9.96 -5.69 -5.29
N LEU A 158 -9.05 -4.73 -5.52
CA LEU A 158 -8.24 -4.64 -6.72
C LEU A 158 -7.42 -5.92 -6.94
N ILE A 159 -6.73 -6.40 -5.91
CA ILE A 159 -5.89 -7.59 -6.00
C ILE A 159 -6.72 -8.84 -6.27
N LEU A 160 -7.88 -8.99 -5.62
CA LEU A 160 -8.80 -10.10 -5.87
C LEU A 160 -9.34 -10.08 -7.29
N ASN A 161 -9.79 -8.93 -7.79
CA ASN A 161 -10.22 -8.76 -9.19
C ASN A 161 -9.10 -9.13 -10.16
N MET A 162 -7.87 -8.67 -9.92
CA MET A 162 -6.71 -9.00 -10.75
C MET A 162 -6.43 -10.51 -10.76
N ILE A 163 -6.53 -11.20 -9.62
CA ILE A 163 -6.33 -12.65 -9.54
C ILE A 163 -7.45 -13.41 -10.24
N PHE A 164 -8.69 -12.93 -10.07
CA PHE A 164 -9.88 -13.61 -10.53
C PHE A 164 -10.05 -13.51 -12.05
N TYR A 165 -9.86 -12.32 -12.62
CA TYR A 165 -10.05 -12.07 -14.04
C TYR A 165 -8.76 -12.11 -14.87
N ASP A 166 -7.59 -11.82 -14.29
CA ASP A 166 -6.31 -11.77 -15.01
C ASP A 166 -5.32 -12.84 -14.50
N THR A 167 -5.63 -14.08 -14.86
CA THR A 167 -4.83 -15.23 -14.43
C THR A 167 -3.43 -15.27 -15.07
N ASP A 168 -3.14 -14.47 -16.09
CA ASP A 168 -1.91 -14.60 -16.91
C ASP A 168 -0.88 -13.47 -16.74
N ARG A 169 -1.20 -12.36 -16.04
CA ARG A 169 -0.29 -11.22 -15.83
C ARG A 169 1.02 -11.45 -15.06
N GLY A 170 1.43 -12.69 -14.78
CA GLY A 170 2.67 -12.97 -14.05
C GLY A 170 2.65 -12.48 -12.59
N CYS A 171 1.50 -12.61 -11.94
CA CYS A 171 1.16 -12.06 -10.63
C CYS A 171 1.77 -12.84 -9.44
N HIS A 172 3.00 -13.35 -9.56
CA HIS A 172 3.57 -14.31 -8.62
C HIS A 172 3.75 -13.78 -7.19
N MET A 173 3.72 -12.46 -6.99
CA MET A 173 3.87 -11.81 -5.69
C MET A 173 2.55 -11.32 -5.08
N LEU A 174 1.41 -11.41 -5.77
CA LEU A 174 0.12 -10.90 -5.25
C LEU A 174 -0.33 -11.62 -3.96
N TRP A 175 0.16 -12.84 -3.71
CA TRP A 175 -0.12 -13.53 -2.45
C TRP A 175 0.40 -12.77 -1.22
N ARG A 176 1.52 -12.03 -1.38
CA ARG A 176 2.21 -11.32 -0.29
C ARG A 176 1.31 -10.26 0.36
N PRO A 177 0.79 -9.27 -0.39
CA PRO A 177 -0.16 -8.31 0.16
C PRO A 177 -1.54 -8.92 0.45
N LEU A 178 -1.98 -9.89 -0.36
CA LEU A 178 -3.33 -10.43 -0.25
C LEU A 178 -3.59 -11.10 1.10
N LEU A 179 -2.67 -11.93 1.61
CA LEU A 179 -2.86 -12.59 2.90
C LEU A 179 -3.06 -11.57 4.02
N GLY A 180 -2.17 -10.58 4.13
CA GLY A 180 -2.26 -9.53 5.14
C GLY A 180 -3.56 -8.73 5.03
N LEU A 181 -4.00 -8.42 3.82
CA LEU A 181 -5.27 -7.72 3.60
C LEU A 181 -6.48 -8.58 4.01
N ILE A 182 -6.50 -9.87 3.66
CA ILE A 182 -7.60 -10.77 4.04
C ILE A 182 -7.73 -10.87 5.57
N LEU A 183 -6.60 -11.06 6.27
CA LEU A 183 -6.60 -11.19 7.74
C LEU A 183 -7.01 -9.90 8.45
N LEU A 184 -6.75 -8.73 7.84
CA LEU A 184 -7.15 -7.44 8.41
C LEU A 184 -8.61 -7.09 8.12
N PHE A 185 -9.15 -7.54 6.99
CA PHE A 185 -10.46 -7.14 6.46
C PHE A 185 -11.30 -8.37 6.09
N GLU A 186 -11.48 -9.29 7.05
CA GLU A 186 -12.18 -10.57 6.82
C GLU A 186 -13.62 -10.38 6.33
N LYS A 187 -14.34 -9.37 6.84
CA LYS A 187 -15.73 -9.10 6.47
C LYS A 187 -15.82 -8.61 5.02
N GLU A 188 -14.98 -7.67 4.66
CA GLU A 188 -14.86 -7.12 3.31
C GLU A 188 -14.42 -8.22 2.33
N TYR A 189 -13.44 -9.05 2.72
CA TYR A 189 -13.02 -10.20 1.92
C TYR A 189 -14.19 -11.13 1.58
N VAL A 190 -15.02 -11.49 2.57
CA VAL A 190 -16.20 -12.34 2.35
C VAL A 190 -17.18 -11.69 1.37
N GLN A 191 -17.46 -10.40 1.51
CA GLN A 191 -18.36 -9.67 0.61
C GLN A 191 -17.82 -9.64 -0.83
N ILE A 192 -16.54 -9.31 -1.01
CA ILE A 192 -15.90 -9.26 -2.34
C ILE A 192 -15.85 -10.65 -2.96
N ARG A 193 -15.51 -11.68 -2.18
CA ARG A 193 -15.51 -13.08 -2.61
C ARG A 193 -16.87 -13.50 -3.15
N ASP A 194 -17.93 -13.25 -2.39
CA ASP A 194 -19.28 -13.68 -2.77
C ASP A 194 -19.74 -12.96 -4.05
N LEU A 195 -19.43 -11.67 -4.20
CA LEU A 195 -19.67 -10.92 -5.43
C LEU A 195 -18.91 -11.48 -6.65
N LEU A 196 -17.63 -11.86 -6.48
CA LEU A 196 -16.84 -12.48 -7.56
C LEU A 196 -17.38 -13.86 -7.95
N ILE A 197 -17.86 -14.64 -6.98
CA ILE A 197 -18.51 -15.93 -7.24
C ILE A 197 -19.84 -15.73 -7.97
N GLU A 198 -20.67 -14.78 -7.54
CA GLU A 198 -21.98 -14.50 -8.14
C GLU A 198 -21.88 -13.90 -9.54
N SER A 199 -20.85 -13.09 -9.80
CA SER A 199 -20.57 -12.55 -11.13
C SER A 199 -19.94 -13.57 -12.10
N SER A 200 -19.63 -14.79 -11.64
CA SER A 200 -19.13 -15.85 -12.49
C SER A 200 -20.22 -16.40 -13.42
N PRO A 201 -19.87 -16.83 -14.65
CA PRO A 201 -20.81 -17.57 -15.50
C PRO A 201 -21.43 -18.76 -14.74
N PRO A 202 -22.74 -19.08 -14.90
CA PRO A 202 -23.41 -20.14 -14.14
C PRO A 202 -22.67 -21.49 -14.15
N ALA A 203 -22.08 -21.84 -15.29
CA ALA A 203 -21.29 -23.06 -15.46
C ALA A 203 -19.99 -23.10 -14.61
N ARG A 204 -19.52 -21.95 -14.12
CA ARG A 204 -18.23 -21.79 -13.42
C ARG A 204 -18.37 -21.38 -11.95
N VAL A 205 -19.56 -21.03 -11.47
CA VAL A 205 -19.81 -20.62 -10.07
C VAL A 205 -19.26 -21.65 -9.07
N HIS A 206 -19.47 -22.94 -9.33
CA HIS A 206 -18.97 -24.01 -8.46
C HIS A 206 -17.43 -24.09 -8.43
N ILE A 207 -16.76 -23.82 -9.57
CA ILE A 207 -15.30 -23.76 -9.67
C ILE A 207 -14.78 -22.56 -8.87
N ALA A 208 -15.38 -21.38 -9.06
CA ALA A 208 -15.02 -20.16 -8.34
C ALA A 208 -15.17 -20.35 -6.83
N ARG A 209 -16.30 -20.91 -6.38
CA ARG A 209 -16.57 -21.21 -4.97
C ARG A 209 -15.51 -22.16 -4.38
N ALA A 210 -15.28 -23.30 -5.03
CA ALA A 210 -14.29 -24.27 -4.57
C ALA A 210 -12.86 -23.69 -4.56
N ALA A 211 -12.54 -22.78 -5.49
CA ALA A 211 -11.24 -22.13 -5.56
C ALA A 211 -11.01 -21.17 -4.39
N PHE A 212 -12.03 -20.39 -4.01
CA PHE A 212 -11.96 -19.53 -2.82
C PHE A 212 -11.97 -20.29 -1.50
N GLU A 213 -12.71 -21.39 -1.40
CA GLU A 213 -12.63 -22.29 -0.24
C GLU A 213 -11.21 -22.86 -0.06
N LYS A 214 -10.59 -23.33 -1.15
CA LYS A 214 -9.21 -23.83 -1.14
C LYS A 214 -8.17 -22.74 -0.90
N LEU A 215 -8.44 -21.49 -1.26
CA LEU A 215 -7.51 -20.38 -1.03
C LEU A 215 -7.18 -20.24 0.47
N MET A 216 -8.21 -20.32 1.32
CA MET A 216 -8.10 -20.14 2.77
C MET A 216 -8.00 -21.46 3.55
N ALA A 217 -7.90 -22.61 2.88
CA ALA A 217 -7.78 -23.91 3.53
C ALA A 217 -6.44 -24.03 4.29
N ASP A 218 -6.52 -24.48 5.55
CA ASP A 218 -5.36 -24.67 6.44
C ASP A 218 -4.50 -23.40 6.65
N ILE A 219 -5.13 -22.23 6.62
CA ILE A 219 -4.49 -20.94 6.90
C ILE A 219 -4.76 -20.53 8.35
N GLU A 220 -3.70 -20.43 9.14
CA GLU A 220 -3.76 -19.84 10.49
C GLU A 220 -3.87 -18.30 10.38
N PRO A 221 -4.51 -17.61 11.33
CA PRO A 221 -4.67 -16.15 11.30
C PRO A 221 -3.38 -15.43 11.74
N ASP A 222 -2.27 -15.73 11.05
CA ASP A 222 -0.97 -15.11 11.29
C ASP A 222 -0.19 -14.86 9.99
N LEU A 223 0.94 -14.16 10.12
CA LEU A 223 1.83 -13.84 9.02
C LEU A 223 3.18 -14.55 9.13
N THR A 224 3.20 -15.76 9.72
CA THR A 224 4.43 -16.57 9.79
C THR A 224 4.86 -17.05 8.41
N LEU A 225 6.13 -17.40 8.24
CA LEU A 225 6.66 -17.91 6.98
C LEU A 225 5.90 -19.17 6.52
N ARG A 226 5.56 -20.06 7.45
CA ARG A 226 4.80 -21.29 7.16
C ARG A 226 3.42 -20.97 6.60
N THR A 227 2.68 -20.06 7.24
CA THR A 227 1.34 -19.64 6.78
C THR A 227 1.41 -18.96 5.42
N LYS A 228 2.40 -18.08 5.24
CA LYS A 228 2.68 -17.41 3.97
C LYS A 228 2.96 -18.40 2.82
N ASP A 229 3.82 -19.39 3.05
CA ASP A 229 4.15 -20.41 2.05
C ASP A 229 2.93 -21.28 1.69
N ARG A 230 2.12 -21.65 2.69
CA ARG A 230 0.86 -22.37 2.49
C ARG A 230 -0.11 -21.53 1.65
N PHE A 231 -0.30 -20.28 2.00
CA PHE A 231 -1.19 -19.37 1.27
C PHE A 231 -0.74 -19.16 -0.17
N ASN A 232 0.56 -18.99 -0.41
CA ASN A 232 1.11 -18.92 -1.76
C ASN A 232 0.77 -20.18 -2.57
N ALA A 233 0.99 -21.38 -2.01
CA ALA A 233 0.64 -22.63 -2.67
C ALA A 233 -0.86 -22.71 -2.99
N ASN A 234 -1.73 -22.38 -2.04
CA ASN A 234 -3.17 -22.34 -2.24
C ASN A 234 -3.57 -21.37 -3.36
N LEU A 235 -2.95 -20.19 -3.42
CA LEU A 235 -3.20 -19.21 -4.48
C LEU A 235 -2.78 -19.75 -5.86
N GLN A 236 -1.66 -20.47 -5.96
CA GLN A 236 -1.26 -21.11 -7.23
C GLN A 236 -2.31 -22.15 -7.67
N HIS A 237 -2.87 -22.92 -6.75
CA HIS A 237 -3.95 -23.87 -7.05
C HIS A 237 -5.24 -23.16 -7.48
N MET A 238 -5.63 -22.07 -6.81
CA MET A 238 -6.76 -21.24 -7.21
C MET A 238 -6.59 -20.74 -8.65
N ARG A 239 -5.42 -20.16 -8.99
CA ARG A 239 -5.13 -19.68 -10.35
C ARG A 239 -5.21 -20.79 -11.40
N ALA A 240 -4.69 -21.98 -11.09
CA ALA A 240 -4.77 -23.12 -11.99
C ALA A 240 -6.23 -23.56 -12.24
N ALA A 241 -7.04 -23.62 -11.19
CA ALA A 241 -8.46 -23.98 -11.29
C ALA A 241 -9.25 -22.95 -12.10
N LEU A 242 -9.03 -21.66 -11.86
CA LEU A 242 -9.70 -20.59 -12.60
C LEU A 242 -9.32 -20.59 -14.09
N ARG A 243 -8.07 -20.88 -14.45
CA ARG A 243 -7.61 -21.02 -15.84
C ARG A 243 -8.28 -22.19 -16.58
N GLN A 244 -8.31 -23.36 -15.96
CA GLN A 244 -8.85 -24.57 -16.60
C GLN A 244 -10.35 -24.46 -16.91
N GLY A 245 -11.07 -23.56 -16.23
CA GLY A 245 -12.48 -23.26 -16.50
C GLY A 245 -12.73 -22.34 -17.71
N VAL A 246 -11.69 -21.82 -18.38
CA VAL A 246 -11.84 -21.00 -19.60
C VAL A 246 -11.70 -21.89 -20.84
N SER A 247 -12.82 -22.24 -21.48
CA SER A 247 -12.79 -22.84 -22.81
C SER A 247 -12.52 -21.76 -23.85
N VAL A 248 -11.77 -22.08 -24.91
CA VAL A 248 -11.34 -21.19 -26.01
C VAL A 248 -12.51 -20.43 -26.69
N ARG A 249 -13.76 -20.84 -26.45
CA ARG A 249 -14.97 -20.20 -27.00
C ARG A 249 -15.44 -18.95 -26.22
N ASP A 250 -15.00 -18.74 -24.99
CA ASP A 250 -15.49 -17.65 -24.13
C ASP A 250 -14.60 -16.38 -24.21
N ALA A 251 -13.43 -16.48 -24.84
CA ALA A 251 -12.45 -15.40 -24.94
C ALA A 251 -12.92 -14.20 -25.79
N THR A 252 -13.94 -14.37 -26.63
CA THR A 252 -14.48 -13.31 -27.49
C THR A 252 -15.50 -12.39 -26.79
N ALA A 253 -15.94 -12.71 -25.56
CA ALA A 253 -16.93 -11.92 -24.82
C ALA A 253 -16.32 -11.00 -23.74
N PHE A 254 -15.04 -11.16 -23.37
CA PHE A 254 -14.40 -10.41 -22.28
C PHE A 254 -13.82 -9.05 -22.70
N GLY A 255 -14.20 -8.55 -23.88
CA GLY A 255 -13.83 -7.23 -24.35
C GLY A 255 -14.63 -6.13 -23.66
N THR A 256 -13.98 -5.41 -22.74
CA THR A 256 -14.42 -4.11 -22.20
C THR A 256 -15.69 -4.16 -21.35
N THR A 257 -15.55 -4.56 -20.09
CA THR A 257 -16.38 -3.99 -19.03
C THR A 257 -15.48 -3.70 -17.86
N ILE A 258 -15.12 -2.43 -17.70
CA ILE A 258 -14.67 -1.90 -16.42
C ILE A 258 -15.90 -2.02 -15.53
N VAL A 259 -15.95 -3.04 -14.69
CA VAL A 259 -16.97 -3.16 -13.65
C VAL A 259 -16.70 -2.01 -12.69
N SER A 260 -17.66 -1.10 -12.56
CA SER A 260 -17.65 0.00 -11.59
C SER A 260 -17.42 -0.58 -10.19
N SER A 261 -16.63 0.12 -9.37
CA SER A 261 -16.25 -0.39 -8.06
C SER A 261 -17.52 -0.68 -7.22
N PRO A 262 -17.63 -1.85 -6.57
CA PRO A 262 -18.70 -2.18 -5.63
C PRO A 262 -18.87 -1.16 -4.50
N LEU A 263 -17.87 -0.32 -4.24
CA LEU A 263 -17.86 0.69 -3.19
C LEU A 263 -18.38 2.06 -3.65
N GLU A 264 -18.66 2.24 -4.95
CA GLU A 264 -19.33 3.44 -5.47
C GLU A 264 -20.79 3.55 -4.99
N GLY A 265 -21.41 2.44 -4.57
CA GLY A 265 -22.75 2.41 -3.99
C GLY A 265 -22.90 3.04 -2.60
N LEU A 266 -21.80 3.46 -1.97
CA LEU A 266 -21.78 4.09 -0.64
C LEU A 266 -21.64 5.62 -0.65
N GLY A 267 -21.68 6.27 -1.82
CA GLY A 267 -21.92 7.72 -1.94
C GLY A 267 -20.86 8.63 -1.31
N MET A 268 -19.57 8.36 -1.50
CA MET A 268 -18.48 9.13 -0.86
C MET A 268 -17.31 9.52 -1.78
N PHE A 269 -17.36 9.23 -3.07
CA PHE A 269 -16.37 9.70 -4.05
C PHE A 269 -17.02 10.59 -5.09
N ASP A 270 -17.38 11.80 -4.68
CA ASP A 270 -17.45 12.93 -5.60
C ASP A 270 -16.65 14.09 -5.01
N GLY A 271 -15.70 14.61 -5.80
CA GLY A 271 -14.97 15.84 -5.51
C GLY A 271 -13.68 15.72 -4.67
N GLY A 272 -12.52 15.88 -5.32
CA GLY A 272 -11.26 16.07 -4.58
C GLY A 272 -10.04 16.50 -5.37
N THR A 273 -10.12 16.71 -6.69
CA THR A 273 -8.95 17.13 -7.49
C THR A 273 -8.69 18.64 -7.52
N MET A 274 -9.58 19.48 -6.98
CA MET A 274 -9.41 20.95 -7.01
C MET A 274 -8.95 21.62 -5.69
N GLN A 275 -9.00 20.95 -4.53
CA GLN A 275 -8.65 21.61 -3.25
C GLN A 275 -7.21 21.40 -2.78
N ALA A 276 -6.51 20.38 -3.31
CA ALA A 276 -5.11 20.12 -2.92
C ALA A 276 -4.15 21.25 -3.33
N GLN A 277 -4.47 22.03 -4.38
CA GLN A 277 -3.62 23.15 -4.82
C GLN A 277 -3.81 24.42 -3.97
N GLN A 278 -4.95 24.60 -3.29
CA GLN A 278 -5.18 25.76 -2.41
C GLN A 278 -4.60 25.58 -1.01
N HIS A 279 -4.52 24.34 -0.50
CA HIS A 279 -3.98 24.09 0.85
C HIS A 279 -2.44 24.14 0.92
N VAL A 280 -1.74 23.77 -0.16
CA VAL A 280 -0.26 23.93 -0.24
C VAL A 280 0.14 25.40 -0.23
N HIS A 281 -0.72 26.30 -0.71
CA HIS A 281 -0.45 27.73 -0.70
C HIS A 281 -0.61 28.39 0.68
N LEU A 282 -1.37 27.76 1.59
CA LEU A 282 -1.58 28.24 2.96
C LEU A 282 -0.45 27.79 3.92
N LEU A 283 0.16 26.63 3.68
CA LEU A 283 1.30 26.15 4.47
C LEU A 283 2.57 26.99 4.23
N HIS A 284 2.75 27.55 3.02
CA HIS A 284 3.90 28.39 2.71
C HIS A 284 3.89 29.76 3.41
N ASN A 285 2.72 30.23 3.87
CA ASN A 285 2.58 31.52 4.55
C ASN A 285 2.60 31.42 6.08
N ALA A 286 2.55 30.20 6.64
CA ALA A 286 2.59 29.99 8.10
C ALA A 286 4.01 29.87 8.67
N GLU A 287 5.03 29.62 7.83
CA GLU A 287 6.41 29.42 8.28
C GLU A 287 7.25 30.70 8.40
N TYR A 288 6.69 31.88 8.05
CA TYR A 288 7.35 33.18 8.26
C TYR A 288 6.41 34.15 8.98
N GLY A 289 6.13 33.88 10.26
CA GLY A 289 5.27 34.73 11.08
C GLY A 289 5.32 34.44 12.58
N THR A 290 6.37 34.92 13.24
CA THR A 290 6.43 35.31 14.66
C THR A 290 6.25 34.27 15.79
N ASN A 291 7.35 34.17 16.58
CA ASN A 291 7.46 34.06 18.04
C ASN A 291 7.04 32.78 18.79
N ALA A 292 8.10 32.04 19.18
CA ALA A 292 8.40 31.61 20.55
C ALA A 292 7.23 31.41 21.52
N GLN A 293 6.91 30.14 21.81
CA GLN A 293 6.65 29.67 23.18
C GLN A 293 6.86 28.16 23.28
N ALA A 294 7.70 27.77 24.24
CA ALA A 294 8.08 26.41 24.54
C ALA A 294 7.05 25.70 25.43
N SER A 295 6.89 24.37 25.24
CA SER A 295 6.70 23.27 26.24
C SER A 295 5.71 22.18 25.77
N PRO A 296 5.72 20.93 26.32
CA PRO A 296 6.83 20.16 26.91
C PRO A 296 6.91 18.66 26.51
N ARG A 297 8.15 18.18 26.40
CA ARG A 297 8.74 16.91 26.90
C ARG A 297 7.90 15.62 26.92
N PHE A 298 8.31 14.67 26.07
CA PHE A 298 8.23 13.22 26.32
C PHE A 298 9.37 12.78 27.24
N TYR A 299 9.10 12.41 28.49
CA TYR A 299 9.97 11.53 29.31
C TYR A 299 9.22 11.01 30.55
N GLN A 300 8.93 9.72 30.57
CA GLN A 300 8.87 8.81 31.74
C GLN A 300 9.10 7.41 31.14
N GLY A 301 9.98 6.52 31.57
CA GLY A 301 10.89 6.41 32.71
C GLY A 301 11.10 4.91 32.91
N ALA A 302 12.29 4.38 32.69
CA ALA A 302 12.64 3.00 33.01
C ALA A 302 13.85 3.04 33.95
N GLY A 303 13.59 2.65 35.20
CA GLY A 303 14.53 2.69 36.31
C GLY A 303 15.70 1.74 36.13
N ALA A 304 16.87 2.22 36.54
CA ALA A 304 18.05 1.41 36.75
C ALA A 304 17.87 0.57 38.02
N THR A 305 17.98 -0.75 37.88
CA THR A 305 18.16 -1.66 39.01
C THR A 305 19.64 -1.69 39.37
N THR A 306 19.97 -1.17 40.55
CA THR A 306 21.24 -1.43 41.22
C THR A 306 21.28 -2.87 41.73
N MET A 307 22.38 -3.58 41.50
CA MET A 307 22.75 -4.76 42.29
C MET A 307 24.13 -4.56 42.90
N SER A 308 24.14 -4.79 44.20
CA SER A 308 25.29 -5.08 45.05
C SER A 308 25.79 -6.50 44.77
#